data_AF-A0A382ZAA1-F1
#
_entry.id   AF-A0A382ZAA1-F1
#
_cell.length_a   1.000
_cell.length_b   1.000
_cell.length_c   1.000
_cell.angle_alpha   90.00
_cell.angle_beta   90.00
_cell.angle_gamma   90.00
#
_symmetry.space_group_name_H-M   'P 1'
#
loop_
_entity.id
_entity.type
_entity.pdbx_description
1 polymer ?
#
loop_
_entity_poly.entity_id
_entity_poly.type
_entity_poly.pdbx_seq_one_letter_code
_entity_poly.pdbx_strand_id
1 'polypeptide(L)'
;MRSGWKTTLTIALLGLTAPALLAQSMPTPTLIVNTRCSVAHGYSMDDVLEVARSMSFDGSDAPRWIGYRVPVAGNGEMEPNQVVRAVRWENLAHWERYVRDRNSNASVLLDQMLDCDEGNRSFMRDWAIDDQGNPYEGGMIDSTLSTYRVCELKPGNTVEDLFNTLANINAEARAEGDRNHRGFSQRWLGPRADAEMNS
;
A
#
# COMPACT_ATOMS: atom_id res chain seq x y z
N MET A 1 -38.67 -54.89 -48.80
CA MET A 1 -38.63 -53.41 -48.93
C MET A 1 -39.51 -52.79 -47.86
N ARG A 2 -38.92 -52.17 -46.83
CA ARG A 2 -39.52 -51.13 -45.98
C ARG A 2 -38.40 -50.56 -45.10
N SER A 3 -37.81 -49.47 -45.58
CA SER A 3 -36.86 -48.62 -44.84
C SER A 3 -37.69 -47.68 -43.96
N GLY A 4 -37.45 -47.69 -42.66
CA GLY A 4 -38.00 -46.72 -41.71
C GLY A 4 -36.86 -45.89 -41.15
N TRP A 5 -36.71 -44.65 -41.63
CA TRP A 5 -35.81 -43.67 -41.04
C TRP A 5 -36.41 -43.14 -39.74
N LYS A 6 -35.68 -43.30 -38.63
CA LYS A 6 -35.94 -42.58 -37.38
C LYS A 6 -35.05 -41.33 -37.39
N THR A 7 -35.67 -40.18 -37.58
CA THR A 7 -35.02 -38.87 -37.47
C THR A 7 -34.91 -38.51 -35.98
N THR A 8 -33.70 -38.59 -35.43
CA THR A 8 -33.41 -38.11 -34.07
C THR A 8 -33.19 -36.60 -34.13
N LEU A 9 -34.05 -35.83 -33.44
CA LEU A 9 -33.96 -34.39 -33.32
C LEU A 9 -32.95 -34.04 -32.21
N THR A 10 -31.76 -33.59 -32.59
CA THR A 10 -30.76 -33.09 -31.63
C THR A 10 -31.06 -31.62 -31.32
N ILE A 11 -31.52 -31.34 -30.10
CA ILE A 11 -31.67 -29.96 -29.61
C ILE A 11 -30.28 -29.46 -29.22
N ALA A 12 -29.72 -28.55 -30.02
CA ALA A 12 -28.52 -27.82 -29.66
C ALA A 12 -28.89 -26.74 -28.63
N LEU A 13 -28.56 -26.97 -27.35
CA LEU A 13 -28.53 -25.90 -26.35
C LEU A 13 -27.41 -24.93 -26.74
N LEU A 14 -27.79 -23.78 -27.30
CA LEU A 14 -26.94 -22.59 -27.32
C LEU A 14 -26.73 -22.15 -25.86
N GLY A 15 -25.61 -22.59 -25.28
CA GLY A 15 -25.13 -22.09 -24.00
C GLY A 15 -24.85 -20.59 -24.14
N LEU A 16 -25.71 -19.79 -23.52
CA LEU A 16 -25.44 -18.39 -23.20
C LEU A 16 -24.15 -18.33 -22.39
N THR A 17 -23.03 -18.01 -23.05
CA THR A 17 -21.80 -17.59 -22.37
C THR A 17 -22.07 -16.21 -21.78
N ALA A 18 -22.70 -16.17 -20.61
CA ALA A 18 -22.62 -14.98 -19.77
C ALA A 18 -21.14 -14.68 -19.55
N PRO A 19 -20.63 -13.47 -19.84
CA PRO A 19 -19.32 -13.11 -19.36
C PRO A 19 -19.44 -13.10 -17.84
N ALA A 20 -18.84 -14.10 -17.19
CA ALA A 20 -18.57 -14.03 -15.78
C ALA A 20 -17.63 -12.83 -15.61
N LEU A 21 -18.21 -11.67 -15.30
CA LEU A 21 -17.50 -10.58 -14.64
C LEU A 21 -16.98 -11.20 -13.34
N LEU A 22 -15.73 -11.68 -13.39
CA LEU A 22 -15.00 -12.02 -12.19
C LEU A 22 -14.84 -10.71 -11.43
N ALA A 23 -15.78 -10.41 -10.53
CA ALA A 23 -15.53 -9.47 -9.47
C ALA A 23 -14.30 -10.01 -8.74
N GLN A 24 -13.14 -9.39 -8.95
CA GLN A 24 -11.95 -9.70 -8.17
C GLN A 24 -12.33 -9.44 -6.72
N SER A 25 -12.40 -10.52 -5.92
CA SER A 25 -12.68 -10.38 -4.50
C SER A 25 -11.66 -9.42 -3.90
N MET A 26 -12.13 -8.40 -3.19
CA MET A 26 -11.25 -7.42 -2.56
C MET A 26 -10.18 -8.13 -1.73
N PRO A 27 -8.88 -7.86 -1.94
CA PRO A 27 -7.82 -8.54 -1.23
C PRO A 27 -7.87 -8.20 0.27
N THR A 28 -7.26 -9.07 1.07
CA THR A 28 -7.04 -8.75 2.48
C THR A 28 -6.07 -7.56 2.57
N PRO A 29 -6.38 -6.52 3.36
CA PRO A 29 -5.48 -5.38 3.48
C PRO A 29 -4.15 -5.79 4.11
N THR A 30 -3.08 -5.15 3.65
CA THR A 30 -1.83 -5.08 4.40
C THR A 30 -1.94 -4.01 5.49
N LEU A 31 -0.89 -3.88 6.31
CA LEU A 31 -0.79 -2.81 7.29
C LEU A 31 0.32 -1.85 6.88
N ILE A 32 0.02 -0.56 6.79
CA ILE A 32 1.02 0.51 6.76
C ILE A 32 1.05 1.20 8.12
N VAL A 33 2.26 1.31 8.68
CA VAL A 33 2.52 2.13 9.87
C VAL A 33 3.31 3.35 9.42
N ASN A 34 2.72 4.52 9.59
CA ASN A 34 3.41 5.78 9.32
C ASN A 34 3.79 6.45 10.64
N THR A 35 5.05 6.87 10.73
CA THR A 35 5.58 7.61 11.88
C THR A 35 6.14 8.94 11.39
N ARG A 36 5.75 10.05 12.02
CA ARG A 36 6.37 11.36 11.78
C ARG A 36 7.75 11.35 12.44
N CYS A 37 8.76 11.72 11.70
CA CYS A 37 10.12 11.83 12.18
C CYS A 37 10.75 13.14 11.70
N SER A 38 11.93 13.44 12.25
CA SER A 38 12.82 14.47 11.74
C SER A 38 14.24 13.92 11.65
N VAL A 39 15.00 14.35 10.65
CA VAL A 39 16.43 14.02 10.55
C VAL A 39 17.17 14.76 11.65
N ALA A 40 17.90 14.00 12.46
CA ALA A 40 18.66 14.53 13.59
C ALA A 40 19.83 15.41 13.11
N HIS A 41 20.22 16.35 13.96
CA HIS A 41 21.31 17.28 13.66
C HIS A 41 22.62 16.53 13.37
N GLY A 42 23.30 16.92 12.28
CA GLY A 42 24.56 16.29 11.84
C GLY A 42 24.38 15.14 10.87
N TYR A 43 23.14 14.75 10.55
CA TYR A 43 22.81 13.76 9.54
C TYR A 43 22.00 14.37 8.38
N SER A 44 22.03 13.67 7.26
CA SER A 44 21.25 13.95 6.05
C SER A 44 20.29 12.79 5.75
N MET A 45 19.32 13.02 4.85
CA MET A 45 18.48 11.93 4.35
C MET A 45 19.29 10.87 3.59
N ASP A 46 20.41 11.23 2.96
CA ASP A 46 21.27 10.27 2.27
C ASP A 46 21.91 9.30 3.27
N ASP A 47 22.37 9.79 4.43
CA ASP A 47 22.89 8.94 5.51
C ASP A 47 21.82 7.97 6.03
N VAL A 48 20.60 8.47 6.23
CA VAL A 48 19.45 7.66 6.66
C VAL A 48 19.16 6.56 5.62
N LEU A 49 19.15 6.89 4.34
CA LEU A 49 18.88 5.93 3.26
C LEU A 49 20.00 4.90 3.09
N GLU A 50 21.26 5.30 3.28
CA GLU A 50 22.40 4.37 3.27
C GLU A 50 22.22 3.29 4.35
N VAL A 51 21.94 3.70 5.60
CA VAL A 51 21.72 2.74 6.68
C VAL A 51 20.46 1.91 6.46
N ALA A 52 19.35 2.54 6.03
CA ALA A 52 18.10 1.81 5.80
C ALA A 52 18.24 0.73 4.71
N ARG A 53 19.01 0.99 3.65
CA ARG A 53 19.30 0.00 2.59
C ARG A 53 20.16 -1.16 3.08
N SER A 54 20.93 -0.98 4.15
CA SER A 54 21.74 -2.05 4.76
C SER A 54 20.92 -3.05 5.58
N MET A 55 19.64 -2.74 5.86
CA MET A 55 18.76 -3.63 6.61
C MET A 55 18.44 -4.89 5.79
N SER A 56 18.45 -6.06 6.44
CA SER A 56 17.98 -7.30 5.84
C SER A 56 16.44 -7.35 5.87
N PHE A 57 15.86 -7.76 4.74
CA PHE A 57 14.42 -7.97 4.57
C PHE A 57 14.05 -9.45 4.41
N ASP A 58 15.01 -10.36 4.63
CA ASP A 58 14.87 -11.79 4.34
C ASP A 58 14.25 -12.60 5.50
N GLY A 59 14.08 -11.98 6.67
CA GLY A 59 13.51 -12.62 7.86
C GLY A 59 11.99 -12.75 7.81
N SER A 60 11.43 -13.76 8.49
CA SER A 60 9.97 -13.96 8.61
C SER A 60 9.24 -12.83 9.33
N ASP A 61 9.95 -12.10 10.19
CA ASP A 61 9.44 -10.93 10.91
C ASP A 61 9.97 -9.62 10.32
N ALA A 62 10.72 -9.67 9.20
CA ALA A 62 11.21 -8.46 8.57
C ALA A 62 10.07 -7.69 7.90
N PRO A 63 10.11 -6.35 7.91
CA PRO A 63 9.10 -5.54 7.23
C PRO A 63 9.02 -5.90 5.75
N ARG A 64 7.84 -5.79 5.16
CA ARG A 64 7.66 -6.02 3.72
C ARG A 64 8.25 -4.90 2.88
N TRP A 65 8.32 -3.70 3.46
CA TRP A 65 8.89 -2.52 2.83
C TRP A 65 9.09 -1.43 3.89
N ILE A 66 10.15 -0.64 3.77
CA ILE A 66 10.35 0.63 4.48
C ILE A 66 10.59 1.71 3.43
N GLY A 67 9.95 2.86 3.59
CA GLY A 67 10.31 4.04 2.85
C GLY A 67 10.19 5.32 3.67
N TYR A 68 10.82 6.35 3.16
CA TYR A 68 10.92 7.66 3.77
C TYR A 68 10.32 8.67 2.81
N ARG A 69 9.29 9.38 3.27
CA ARG A 69 8.59 10.38 2.46
C ARG A 69 8.99 11.75 2.96
N VAL A 70 9.69 12.50 2.11
CA VAL A 70 9.98 13.91 2.35
C VAL A 70 8.81 14.69 1.76
N PRO A 71 8.06 15.44 2.59
CA PRO A 71 6.85 16.08 2.12
C PRO A 71 7.24 17.30 1.26
N VAL A 72 6.74 17.35 0.01
CA VAL A 72 7.03 18.42 -0.96
C VAL A 72 5.97 19.53 -0.93
N ALA A 73 4.73 19.14 -0.71
CA ALA A 73 3.60 20.03 -0.46
C ALA A 73 2.60 19.32 0.46
N GLY A 74 1.80 20.08 1.21
CA GLY A 74 0.80 19.50 2.11
C GLY A 74 0.03 20.57 2.88
N ASN A 75 -0.84 20.09 3.77
CA ASN A 75 -1.49 20.96 4.76
C ASN A 75 -0.54 21.15 5.95
N GLY A 76 -0.57 22.35 6.56
CA GLY A 76 0.21 22.68 7.75
C GLY A 76 1.63 23.17 7.46
N GLU A 77 2.37 23.46 8.52
CA GLU A 77 3.79 23.82 8.44
C GLU A 77 4.64 22.57 8.16
N MET A 78 5.61 22.73 7.26
CA MET A 78 6.52 21.67 6.82
C MET A 78 7.91 22.04 7.31
N GLU A 79 8.41 21.28 8.28
CA GLU A 79 9.76 21.54 8.80
C GLU A 79 10.82 21.04 7.81
N PRO A 80 11.94 21.76 7.60
CA PRO A 80 12.93 21.41 6.59
C PRO A 80 13.55 20.01 6.73
N ASN A 81 13.59 19.47 7.95
CA ASN A 81 14.13 18.14 8.24
C ASN A 81 13.04 17.09 8.49
N GLN A 82 11.77 17.41 8.22
CA GLN A 82 10.66 16.50 8.43
C GLN A 82 10.69 15.34 7.43
N VAL A 83 10.43 14.14 7.94
CA VAL A 83 10.25 12.94 7.12
C VAL A 83 9.16 12.06 7.71
N VAL A 84 8.36 11.41 6.87
CA VAL A 84 7.46 10.34 7.31
C VAL A 84 8.12 8.99 7.02
N ARG A 85 8.38 8.22 8.06
CA ARG A 85 8.78 6.81 7.94
C ARG A 85 7.53 5.98 7.73
N ALA A 86 7.38 5.38 6.55
CA ALA A 86 6.28 4.50 6.21
C ALA A 86 6.79 3.05 6.13
N VAL A 87 6.18 2.16 6.90
CA VAL A 87 6.60 0.74 6.95
C VAL A 87 5.41 -0.16 6.68
N ARG A 88 5.55 -1.07 5.72
CA ARG A 88 4.52 -2.05 5.35
C ARG A 88 4.77 -3.38 6.05
N TRP A 89 3.69 -3.93 6.58
CA TRP A 89 3.61 -5.21 7.26
C TRP A 89 2.47 -6.03 6.66
N GLU A 90 2.49 -7.34 6.88
CA GLU A 90 1.35 -8.17 6.50
C GLU A 90 0.09 -7.84 7.30
N ASN A 91 0.25 -7.62 8.60
CA ASN A 91 -0.83 -7.33 9.54
C ASN A 91 -0.24 -6.79 10.85
N LEU A 92 -1.11 -6.48 11.81
CA LEU A 92 -0.72 -5.95 13.12
C LEU A 92 0.14 -6.92 13.94
N ALA A 93 -0.16 -8.22 13.89
CA ALA A 93 0.61 -9.22 14.63
C ALA A 93 2.05 -9.36 14.09
N HIS A 94 2.24 -9.19 12.78
CA HIS A 94 3.58 -9.15 12.18
C HIS A 94 4.36 -7.93 12.70
N TRP A 95 3.76 -6.73 12.66
CA TRP A 95 4.38 -5.53 13.23
C TRP A 95 4.78 -5.71 14.70
N GLU A 96 3.90 -6.29 15.52
CA GLU A 96 4.15 -6.49 16.95
C GLU A 96 5.35 -7.42 17.20
N ARG A 97 5.45 -8.53 16.46
CA ARG A 97 6.60 -9.45 16.57
C ARG A 97 7.91 -8.73 16.24
N TYR A 98 7.94 -7.98 15.14
CA TYR A 98 9.13 -7.22 14.77
C TYR A 98 9.55 -6.24 15.86
N VAL A 99 8.62 -5.44 16.39
CA VAL A 99 8.93 -4.42 17.40
C VAL A 99 9.50 -5.06 18.66
N ARG A 100 8.98 -6.21 19.10
CA ARG A 100 9.48 -6.92 20.28
C ARG A 100 10.92 -7.40 20.09
N ASP A 101 11.23 -7.91 18.89
CA ASP A 101 12.49 -8.59 18.61
C ASP A 101 13.50 -7.66 17.88
N ARG A 102 13.18 -6.36 17.78
CA ARG A 102 13.97 -5.34 17.06
C ARG A 102 15.29 -5.04 17.78
N ASN A 103 16.37 -5.72 17.37
CA ASN A 103 17.71 -5.38 17.82
C ASN A 103 18.77 -5.66 16.75
N SER A 104 18.84 -4.81 15.72
CA SER A 104 19.90 -4.85 14.70
C SER A 104 20.76 -3.59 14.78
N ASN A 105 22.04 -3.69 14.39
CA ASN A 105 22.94 -2.53 14.34
C ASN A 105 22.38 -1.40 13.47
N ALA A 106 21.76 -1.75 12.34
CA ALA A 106 21.11 -0.78 11.45
C ALA A 106 19.92 -0.08 12.13
N SER A 107 19.07 -0.81 12.86
CA SER A 107 17.97 -0.23 13.63
C SER A 107 18.48 0.77 14.68
N VAL A 108 19.57 0.45 15.38
CA VAL A 108 20.18 1.33 16.39
C VAL A 108 20.75 2.60 15.76
N LEU A 109 21.41 2.48 14.60
CA LEU A 109 21.92 3.64 13.87
C LEU A 109 20.78 4.54 13.36
N LEU A 110 19.71 3.94 12.83
CA LEU A 110 18.53 4.71 12.41
C LEU A 110 17.87 5.46 13.58
N ASP A 111 17.82 4.86 14.77
CA ASP A 111 17.32 5.53 15.98
C ASP A 111 18.22 6.72 16.43
N GLN A 112 19.48 6.79 15.98
CA GLN A 112 20.37 7.94 16.21
C GLN A 112 20.22 9.03 15.13
N MET A 113 19.86 8.64 13.92
CA MET A 113 19.73 9.53 12.77
C MET A 113 18.34 10.15 12.63
N LEU A 114 17.33 9.52 13.23
CA LEU A 114 15.93 9.95 13.16
C LEU A 114 15.35 10.14 14.55
N ASP A 115 14.78 11.31 14.80
CA ASP A 115 13.90 11.54 15.93
C ASP A 115 12.45 11.29 15.50
N CYS A 116 11.87 10.18 15.94
CA CYS A 116 10.55 9.72 15.51
C CYS A 116 9.53 9.77 16.66
N ASP A 117 8.35 10.32 16.37
CA ASP A 117 7.21 10.30 17.29
C ASP A 117 6.51 8.94 17.27
N GLU A 118 7.19 7.97 17.89
CA GLU A 118 6.73 6.60 18.03
C GLU A 118 5.39 6.51 18.82
N GLY A 119 5.07 7.51 19.64
CA GLY A 119 3.83 7.56 20.44
C GLY A 119 2.60 7.98 19.64
N ASN A 120 2.77 8.76 18.58
CA ASN A 120 1.69 9.26 17.73
C ASN A 120 1.69 8.67 16.30
N ARG A 121 2.25 7.47 16.12
CA ARG A 121 2.19 6.78 14.82
C ARG A 121 0.75 6.48 14.39
N SER A 122 0.53 6.37 13.09
CA SER A 122 -0.74 5.92 12.51
C SER A 122 -0.64 4.51 11.95
N PHE A 123 -1.72 3.76 12.10
CA PHE A 123 -1.90 2.41 11.57
C PHE A 123 -3.01 2.44 10.53
N MET A 124 -2.69 2.05 9.31
CA MET A 124 -3.60 2.07 8.19
C MET A 124 -3.76 0.69 7.58
N ARG A 125 -5.00 0.26 7.36
CA ARG A 125 -5.30 -0.88 6.48
C ARG A 125 -5.08 -0.42 5.05
N ASP A 126 -4.24 -1.11 4.28
CA ASP A 126 -3.80 -0.68 2.97
C ASP A 126 -4.14 -1.72 1.89
N TRP A 127 -4.84 -1.26 0.85
CA TRP A 127 -5.22 -2.06 -0.30
C TRP A 127 -4.54 -1.52 -1.55
N ALA A 128 -3.78 -2.37 -2.23
CA ALA A 128 -3.43 -2.14 -3.62
C ALA A 128 -4.66 -2.46 -4.50
N ILE A 129 -4.89 -1.65 -5.53
CA ILE A 129 -5.99 -1.88 -6.49
C ILE A 129 -5.64 -3.02 -7.46
N ASP A 130 -4.37 -3.15 -7.81
CA ASP A 130 -3.83 -4.23 -8.62
C ASP A 130 -2.38 -4.55 -8.20
N ASP A 131 -1.80 -5.55 -8.86
CA ASP A 131 -0.39 -5.94 -8.74
C ASP A 131 0.45 -5.51 -9.95
N GLN A 132 -0.12 -4.72 -10.87
CA GLN A 132 0.53 -4.33 -12.14
C GLN A 132 1.32 -3.03 -12.03
N GLY A 133 1.00 -2.19 -11.05
CA GLY A 133 1.72 -0.94 -10.82
C GLY A 133 3.11 -1.18 -10.24
N ASN A 134 4.11 -0.49 -10.80
CA ASN A 134 5.50 -0.66 -10.38
C ASN A 134 6.13 0.70 -10.03
N PRO A 135 5.95 1.20 -8.79
CA PRO A 135 6.36 2.55 -8.42
C PRO A 135 7.88 2.71 -8.32
N TYR A 136 8.63 1.61 -8.33
CA TYR A 136 10.10 1.58 -8.21
C TYR A 136 10.79 0.90 -9.40
N GLU A 137 10.08 0.68 -10.51
CA GLU A 137 10.60 -0.01 -11.70
C GLU A 137 11.41 -1.30 -11.40
N GLY A 138 10.94 -2.11 -10.45
CA GLY A 138 11.64 -3.35 -10.06
C GLY A 138 12.93 -3.12 -9.28
N GLY A 139 13.07 -1.96 -8.63
CA GLY A 139 14.26 -1.56 -7.87
C GLY A 139 15.26 -0.73 -8.68
N MET A 140 14.94 -0.33 -9.91
CA MET A 140 15.81 0.47 -10.77
C MET A 140 15.79 1.97 -10.44
N ILE A 141 14.75 2.45 -9.75
CA ILE A 141 14.65 3.83 -9.30
C ILE A 141 14.65 3.89 -7.77
N ASP A 142 15.53 4.75 -7.24
CA ASP A 142 15.74 4.95 -5.81
C ASP A 142 14.67 5.81 -5.15
N SER A 143 13.88 6.53 -5.94
CA SER A 143 12.85 7.44 -5.46
C SER A 143 11.67 7.48 -6.42
N THR A 144 10.48 7.71 -5.87
CA THR A 144 9.25 7.87 -6.64
C THR A 144 8.41 9.00 -6.06
N LEU A 145 7.66 9.69 -6.91
CA LEU A 145 6.68 10.67 -6.45
C LEU A 145 5.40 9.94 -6.08
N SER A 146 4.88 10.27 -4.90
CA SER A 146 3.59 9.79 -4.43
C SER A 146 2.67 10.97 -4.17
N THR A 147 1.37 10.75 -4.34
CA THR A 147 0.35 11.75 -4.02
C THR A 147 -0.73 11.07 -3.21
N TYR A 148 -1.05 11.68 -2.08
CA TYR A 148 -2.10 11.20 -1.18
C TYR A 148 -3.27 12.18 -1.19
N ARG A 149 -4.48 11.63 -1.15
CA ARG A 149 -5.71 12.42 -0.96
C ARG A 149 -6.44 11.86 0.25
N VAL A 150 -6.78 12.73 1.18
CA VAL A 150 -7.59 12.36 2.35
C VAL A 150 -9.05 12.62 2.00
N CYS A 151 -9.88 11.59 2.13
CA CYS A 151 -11.29 11.63 1.79
C CYS A 151 -12.11 10.93 2.88
N GLU A 152 -13.38 11.31 3.00
CA GLU A 152 -14.37 10.56 3.77
C GLU A 152 -15.24 9.73 2.82
N LEU A 153 -15.56 8.50 3.23
CA LEU A 153 -16.53 7.69 2.52
C LEU A 153 -17.91 8.32 2.67
N LYS A 154 -18.60 8.52 1.55
CA LYS A 154 -19.98 9.00 1.56
C LYS A 154 -20.87 8.01 2.32
N PRO A 155 -21.85 8.50 3.12
CA PRO A 155 -22.78 7.64 3.84
C PRO A 155 -23.42 6.58 2.95
N GLY A 156 -23.54 5.35 3.46
CA GLY A 156 -24.11 4.21 2.74
C GLY A 156 -23.16 3.49 1.79
N ASN A 157 -21.92 3.95 1.62
CA ASN A 157 -20.90 3.24 0.84
C ASN A 157 -19.95 2.46 1.76
N THR A 158 -19.52 1.30 1.29
CA THR A 158 -18.57 0.43 1.96
C THR A 158 -17.15 0.60 1.42
N VAL A 159 -16.17 0.01 2.11
CA VAL A 159 -14.79 -0.08 1.60
C VAL A 159 -14.73 -0.92 0.33
N GLU A 160 -15.58 -1.92 0.20
CA GLU A 160 -15.68 -2.76 -1.00
C GLU A 160 -16.22 -1.97 -2.20
N ASP A 161 -17.23 -1.11 -1.98
CA ASP A 161 -17.73 -0.20 -3.02
C ASP A 161 -16.63 0.75 -3.53
N LEU A 162 -15.82 1.27 -2.61
CA LEU A 162 -14.66 2.09 -2.95
C LEU A 162 -13.63 1.29 -3.76
N PHE A 163 -13.28 0.09 -3.31
CA PHE A 163 -12.33 -0.78 -4.02
C PHE A 163 -12.80 -1.04 -5.45
N ASN A 164 -14.05 -1.47 -5.63
CA ASN A 164 -14.62 -1.75 -6.95
C ASN A 164 -14.64 -0.52 -7.86
N THR A 165 -14.97 0.65 -7.30
CA THR A 165 -14.94 1.91 -8.05
C THR A 165 -13.53 2.25 -8.52
N LEU A 166 -12.54 2.16 -7.64
CA LEU A 166 -11.14 2.45 -7.97
C LEU A 166 -10.54 1.41 -8.92
N ALA A 167 -10.94 0.14 -8.81
CA ALA A 167 -10.53 -0.93 -9.72
C ALA A 167 -11.00 -0.66 -11.16
N ASN A 168 -12.24 -0.21 -11.34
CA ASN A 168 -12.75 0.15 -12.66
C ASN A 168 -11.99 1.34 -13.26
N ILE A 169 -11.80 2.42 -12.49
CA ILE A 169 -11.03 3.59 -12.92
C ILE A 169 -9.59 3.20 -13.27
N ASN A 170 -8.98 2.34 -12.45
CA ASN A 170 -7.62 1.88 -12.68
C ASN A 170 -7.52 1.01 -13.94
N ALA A 171 -8.49 0.14 -14.22
CA ALA A 171 -8.52 -0.67 -15.43
C ALA A 171 -8.56 0.20 -16.71
N GLU A 172 -9.32 1.29 -16.71
CA GLU A 172 -9.33 2.27 -17.80
C GLU A 172 -7.94 2.92 -17.98
N ALA A 173 -7.33 3.39 -16.88
CA ALA A 173 -5.99 3.96 -16.93
C ALA A 173 -4.92 2.96 -17.41
N ARG A 174 -5.02 1.69 -17.02
CA ARG A 174 -4.13 0.62 -17.52
C ARG A 174 -4.27 0.42 -19.03
N ALA A 175 -5.50 0.48 -19.57
CA ALA A 175 -5.74 0.36 -21.00
C ALA A 175 -5.08 1.52 -21.79
N GLU A 176 -4.88 2.67 -21.15
CA GLU A 176 -4.16 3.83 -21.70
C GLU A 176 -2.64 3.77 -21.48
N GLY A 177 -2.13 2.72 -20.84
CA GLY A 177 -0.71 2.48 -20.61
C GLY A 177 -0.16 3.03 -19.29
N ASP A 178 -1.02 3.47 -18.35
CA ASP A 178 -0.59 3.91 -17.02
C ASP A 178 0.11 2.76 -16.26
N ARG A 179 1.27 3.04 -15.64
CA ARG A 179 2.07 2.10 -14.84
C ARG A 179 2.19 2.48 -13.36
N ASN A 180 1.50 3.53 -12.93
CA ASN A 180 1.49 3.97 -11.54
C ASN A 180 0.93 2.90 -10.62
N HIS A 181 1.50 2.78 -9.42
CA HIS A 181 0.87 2.02 -8.34
C HIS A 181 -0.32 2.82 -7.78
N ARG A 182 -1.47 2.16 -7.63
CA ARG A 182 -2.68 2.76 -7.07
C ARG A 182 -3.21 1.92 -5.92
N GLY A 183 -3.66 2.60 -4.89
CA GLY A 183 -4.18 1.99 -3.68
C GLY A 183 -4.98 2.99 -2.86
N PHE A 184 -5.60 2.51 -1.81
CA PHE A 184 -6.15 3.35 -0.77
C PHE A 184 -5.86 2.75 0.59
N SER A 185 -5.77 3.62 1.60
CA SER A 185 -5.57 3.19 2.97
C SER A 185 -6.67 3.76 3.85
N GLN A 186 -7.17 2.94 4.77
CA GLN A 186 -8.11 3.34 5.79
C GLN A 186 -7.40 3.44 7.13
N ARG A 187 -7.42 4.64 7.72
CA ARG A 187 -6.92 4.86 9.07
C ARG A 187 -7.68 3.99 10.06
N TRP A 188 -6.95 3.20 10.84
CA TRP A 188 -7.50 2.28 11.82
C TRP A 188 -7.19 2.72 13.25
N LEU A 189 -5.93 3.11 13.54
CA LEU A 189 -5.50 3.59 14.85
C LEU A 189 -4.55 4.78 14.69
N GLY A 190 -4.61 5.74 15.62
CA GLY A 190 -3.75 6.92 15.61
C GLY A 190 -3.91 7.80 14.35
N PRO A 191 -3.13 8.89 14.22
CA PRO A 191 -2.49 9.58 15.34
C PRO A 191 -3.55 10.13 16.33
N ARG A 192 -3.14 10.71 17.45
CA ARG A 192 -4.08 11.42 18.34
C ARG A 192 -4.78 12.55 17.56
N ALA A 193 -5.97 12.95 18.00
CA ALA A 193 -6.85 13.87 17.25
C ALA A 193 -6.21 15.25 16.95
N ASP A 194 -5.17 15.63 17.69
CA ASP A 194 -4.40 16.86 17.61
C ASP A 194 -3.02 16.70 16.92
N ALA A 195 -2.61 15.46 16.63
CA ALA A 195 -1.36 15.18 15.95
C ALA A 195 -1.64 14.98 14.45
N GLU A 196 -1.43 16.01 13.63
CA GLU A 196 -1.49 15.84 12.18
C GLU A 196 -0.32 14.97 11.72
N MET A 197 -0.55 14.18 10.67
CA MET A 197 0.51 13.54 9.91
C MET A 197 0.51 14.18 8.53
N ASN A 198 1.49 15.03 8.25
CA ASN A 198 1.68 15.59 6.90
C ASN A 198 1.94 14.39 5.99
N SER A 199 1.00 14.10 5.08
CA SER A 199 1.00 12.92 4.21
C SER A 199 1.81 13.15 2.95
#